data_AF-A0AAD2G2W1-F1
#
_entry.id   AF-A0AAD2G2W1-F1
#
_cell.length_a   1.000
_cell.length_b   1.000
_cell.length_c   1.000
_cell.angle_alpha   90.00
_cell.angle_beta   90.00
_cell.angle_gamma   90.00
#
_symmetry.space_group_name_H-M   'P 1'
#
loop_
_entity.id
_entity.type
_entity.pdbx_description
1 polymer ?
#
loop_
_entity_poly.entity_id
_entity_poly.type
_entity_poly.pdbx_seq_one_letter_code
_entity_poly.pdbx_strand_id
1 'polypeptide(L)'
;MKFSSKVVLAILAACVSHSNGYVEVPGTNHLGDNYCKNADIEGEGSNPIYHDLARVDGQTPFSCDEICRTNNELGGLRGFDVNDQGICFCHYDDGTSPAGCPAPFSICLTGFTGTGELALDNVRDDFECYVYTTFPVPASFTTESTGDPHFRTWKNEHFEFHGQCDLVMTKVHNFANKEGMDLEIHLRTNMVRYWSYIKTAAIRIGNDILEVQGSAAKEDGIDKRHYHINFEHLGPLTHLGGYPVTISPRNNKYTIDLNKDYPGQSIEIKTFKEFVGVKIIGATEESFGNAVGITGDFHTGNTYARDGSTVLHDFNELGLEWQVLPSDGKLFHEIAKPQFPELCYLPEDPRGERARRLAESDITEEAAEAACAGLKDDFDRKGCVYDILATQDMDMVGAY
;
A
#
# COMPACT_ATOMS: atom_id res chain seq x y z
N MET A 1 -38.89 49.96 4.77
CA MET A 1 -37.49 49.99 5.21
C MET A 1 -36.79 48.76 4.65
N LYS A 2 -35.69 48.96 3.90
CA LYS A 2 -34.66 47.96 3.54
C LYS A 2 -33.91 47.54 4.84
N PHE A 3 -33.31 46.36 5.01
CA PHE A 3 -32.14 45.86 4.27
C PHE A 3 -31.91 44.34 4.44
N SER A 4 -31.20 43.81 3.44
CA SER A 4 -30.58 42.48 3.31
C SER A 4 -29.15 42.48 3.86
N SER A 5 -28.61 41.34 4.30
CA SER A 5 -27.17 40.98 4.19
C SER A 5 -27.01 39.47 4.40
N LYS A 6 -26.66 38.67 3.38
CA LYS A 6 -25.28 38.28 3.01
C LYS A 6 -24.42 37.88 4.20
N VAL A 7 -24.23 36.57 4.35
CA VAL A 7 -23.20 35.91 5.16
C VAL A 7 -21.85 36.24 4.51
N VAL A 8 -21.02 36.99 5.24
CA VAL A 8 -19.66 37.33 4.85
C VAL A 8 -18.75 36.24 5.41
N LEU A 9 -18.05 35.57 4.50
CA LEU A 9 -16.87 34.76 4.76
C LEU A 9 -15.82 35.70 5.37
N ALA A 10 -15.65 35.65 6.68
CA ALA A 10 -14.59 36.38 7.35
C ALA A 10 -13.29 35.59 7.18
N ILE A 11 -12.50 36.01 6.20
CA ILE A 11 -11.05 35.80 6.18
C ILE A 11 -10.54 36.36 7.51
N LEU A 12 -10.20 35.47 8.45
CA LEU A 12 -9.33 35.81 9.56
C LEU A 12 -7.95 36.05 8.96
N ALA A 13 -7.72 37.27 8.50
CA ALA A 13 -6.40 37.85 8.45
C ALA A 13 -5.94 37.90 9.91
N ALA A 14 -5.25 36.84 10.35
CA ALA A 14 -4.44 36.92 11.53
C ALA A 14 -3.34 37.95 11.22
N CYS A 15 -3.54 39.18 11.71
CA CYS A 15 -2.41 40.00 12.13
C CYS A 15 -1.58 39.14 13.09
N VAL A 16 -0.56 38.46 12.58
CA VAL A 16 0.52 37.97 13.42
C VAL A 16 1.31 39.21 13.81
N SER A 17 0.90 39.80 14.92
CA SER A 17 1.76 40.67 15.72
C SER A 17 3.10 39.97 15.89
N HIS A 18 4.20 40.70 15.68
CA HIS A 18 5.59 40.26 15.95
C HIS A 18 5.76 39.88 17.42
N SER A 19 5.33 38.68 17.77
CA SER A 19 5.74 37.93 18.95
C SER A 19 6.52 36.74 18.41
N ASN A 20 7.75 36.56 18.89
CA ASN A 20 8.71 35.49 18.56
C ASN A 20 8.17 34.06 18.86
N GLY A 21 7.01 33.71 18.32
CA GLY A 21 6.40 32.39 18.39
C GLY A 21 6.45 31.79 16.99
N TYR A 22 7.32 30.80 16.83
CA TYR A 22 7.47 30.05 15.59
C TYR A 22 6.18 29.32 15.22
N VAL A 23 5.91 29.17 13.92
CA VAL A 23 4.76 28.42 13.41
C VAL A 23 5.13 26.94 13.32
N GLU A 24 4.41 26.06 14.01
CA GLU A 24 4.59 24.61 13.85
C GLU A 24 3.86 24.12 12.59
N VAL A 25 4.61 23.52 11.66
CA VAL A 25 4.06 22.86 10.47
C VAL A 25 4.14 21.33 10.67
N PRO A 26 3.03 20.59 10.67
CA PRO A 26 3.02 19.14 10.90
C PRO A 26 3.95 18.36 9.95
N GLY A 27 4.68 17.39 10.50
CA GLY A 27 5.62 16.58 9.71
C GLY A 27 6.92 17.31 9.32
N THR A 28 7.16 18.51 9.87
CA THR A 28 8.42 19.26 9.75
C THR A 28 9.00 19.57 11.13
N ASN A 29 10.30 19.82 11.16
CA ASN A 29 10.98 20.49 12.25
C ASN A 29 11.27 21.92 11.79
N HIS A 30 10.72 22.90 12.51
CA HIS A 30 11.13 24.29 12.37
C HIS A 30 12.52 24.46 12.99
N LEU A 31 13.48 24.94 12.21
CA LEU A 31 14.86 25.04 12.67
C LEU A 31 15.20 26.41 13.29
N GLY A 32 14.37 27.44 13.08
CA GLY A 32 14.61 28.79 13.59
C GLY A 32 15.58 29.62 12.76
N ASP A 33 15.55 30.93 12.99
CA ASP A 33 16.21 32.00 12.21
C ASP A 33 17.74 31.89 12.12
N ASN A 34 18.37 30.96 12.86
CA ASN A 34 19.82 30.77 12.93
C ASN A 34 20.32 29.39 12.45
N TYR A 35 19.45 28.42 12.16
CA TYR A 35 19.88 27.10 11.69
C TYR A 35 20.10 27.03 10.18
N CYS A 36 19.68 28.07 9.46
CA CYS A 36 19.98 28.21 8.05
C CYS A 36 21.44 28.71 7.84
N LYS A 37 22.25 28.85 8.90
CA LYS A 37 23.66 29.26 8.83
C LYS A 37 24.58 28.06 8.63
N ASN A 38 25.47 28.19 7.65
CA ASN A 38 26.51 27.25 7.29
C ASN A 38 27.37 26.87 8.53
N ALA A 39 27.54 25.59 8.80
CA ALA A 39 28.71 25.14 9.57
C ALA A 39 29.85 25.13 8.57
N ASP A 40 30.85 26.01 8.74
CA ASP A 40 31.99 26.16 7.83
C ASP A 40 32.61 24.80 7.45
N ILE A 41 32.23 24.25 6.29
CA ILE A 41 32.95 23.14 5.66
C ILE A 41 34.08 23.80 4.87
N GLU A 42 35.25 23.90 5.48
CA GLU A 42 36.50 24.11 4.76
C GLU A 42 36.75 22.90 3.84
N GLY A 43 36.15 22.90 2.64
CA GLY A 43 36.33 21.84 1.67
C GLY A 43 35.37 21.97 0.49
N GLU A 44 35.93 22.21 -0.69
CA GLU A 44 35.22 22.40 -1.97
C GLU A 44 34.16 21.33 -2.27
N GLY A 45 32.94 21.77 -2.64
CA GLY A 45 32.16 21.09 -3.68
C GLY A 45 30.77 20.56 -3.32
N SER A 46 29.82 21.41 -2.94
CA SER A 46 28.42 21.32 -3.42
C SER A 46 27.65 22.59 -3.02
N ASN A 47 27.20 23.37 -4.00
CA ASN A 47 26.30 24.50 -3.76
C ASN A 47 24.85 24.00 -3.89
N PRO A 48 23.94 24.33 -2.96
CA PRO A 48 22.52 24.02 -3.09
C PRO A 48 21.92 24.87 -4.22
N ILE A 49 20.99 24.28 -4.98
CA ILE A 49 20.27 24.96 -6.05
C ILE A 49 18.95 25.48 -5.48
N TYR A 50 18.77 26.80 -5.48
CA TYR A 50 17.54 27.45 -5.04
C TYR A 50 16.52 27.51 -6.19
N HIS A 51 15.27 27.15 -5.91
CA HIS A 51 14.15 27.39 -6.81
C HIS A 51 13.20 28.42 -6.21
N ASP A 52 13.14 29.61 -6.83
CA ASP A 52 12.09 30.60 -6.58
C ASP A 52 10.77 30.08 -7.17
N LEU A 53 9.80 29.75 -6.31
CA LEU A 53 8.44 29.54 -6.76
C LEU A 53 7.79 30.90 -7.09
N ALA A 54 6.84 30.89 -8.03
CA ALA A 54 6.20 32.11 -8.50
C ALA A 54 5.66 32.94 -7.33
N ARG A 55 6.08 34.22 -7.28
CA ARG A 55 5.70 35.19 -6.27
C ARG A 55 4.18 35.34 -6.20
N VAL A 56 3.57 34.83 -5.12
CA VAL A 56 2.20 35.13 -4.75
C VAL A 56 2.26 35.81 -3.38
N ASP A 57 1.98 37.11 -3.34
CA ASP A 57 2.00 37.86 -2.08
C ASP A 57 1.07 37.20 -1.04
N GLY A 58 1.59 36.94 0.16
CA GLY A 58 0.80 36.45 1.30
C GLY A 58 0.77 34.93 1.50
N GLN A 59 1.72 34.17 0.98
CA GLN A 59 1.86 32.74 1.32
C GLN A 59 2.31 32.56 2.79
N THR A 60 1.82 31.48 3.40
CA THR A 60 2.14 31.03 4.75
C THR A 60 3.04 29.79 4.70
N PRO A 61 3.72 29.42 5.80
CA PRO A 61 4.45 28.14 5.89
C PRO A 61 3.62 26.92 5.47
N PHE A 62 2.32 26.89 5.81
CA PHE A 62 1.41 25.81 5.39
C PHE A 62 1.18 25.75 3.88
N SER A 63 1.02 26.91 3.22
CA SER A 63 0.88 26.92 1.75
C SER A 63 2.19 26.57 1.07
N CYS A 64 3.34 26.91 1.65
CA CYS A 64 4.64 26.50 1.11
C CYS A 64 4.86 24.99 1.23
N ASP A 65 4.47 24.38 2.35
CA ASP A 65 4.46 22.92 2.51
C ASP A 65 3.62 22.23 1.42
N GLU A 66 2.37 22.67 1.25
CA GLU A 66 1.46 22.11 0.24
C GLU A 66 2.03 22.24 -1.18
N ILE A 67 2.57 23.41 -1.54
CA ILE A 67 3.15 23.66 -2.86
C ILE A 67 4.41 22.82 -3.09
N CYS A 68 5.32 22.75 -2.11
CA CYS A 68 6.55 21.97 -2.25
C CYS A 68 6.27 20.47 -2.35
N ARG A 69 5.31 19.94 -1.57
CA ARG A 69 4.89 18.53 -1.67
C ARG A 69 4.20 18.22 -2.99
N THR A 70 3.34 19.11 -3.48
CA THR A 70 2.62 18.92 -4.75
C THR A 70 3.59 18.86 -5.94
N ASN A 71 4.71 19.58 -5.87
CA ASN A 71 5.74 19.59 -6.92
C ASN A 71 6.78 18.46 -6.79
N ASN A 72 6.66 17.56 -5.80
CA ASN A 72 7.60 16.45 -5.55
C ASN A 72 7.33 15.22 -6.46
N GLU A 73 7.07 15.44 -7.75
CA GLU A 73 6.68 14.37 -8.70
C GLU A 73 7.77 13.29 -8.92
N LEU A 74 9.03 13.59 -8.58
CA LEU A 74 10.19 12.70 -8.77
C LEU A 74 10.78 12.16 -7.45
N GLY A 75 10.24 12.57 -6.31
CA GLY A 75 10.82 12.29 -5.00
C GLY A 75 12.02 13.20 -4.66
N GLY A 76 12.48 13.13 -3.40
CA GLY A 76 13.68 13.84 -2.95
C GLY A 76 13.47 15.17 -2.22
N LEU A 77 12.23 15.62 -1.99
CA LEU A 77 11.98 16.83 -1.19
C LEU A 77 12.50 16.69 0.26
N ARG A 78 13.40 17.60 0.66
CA ARG A 78 14.09 17.65 1.96
C ARG A 78 13.50 18.66 2.93
N GLY A 79 12.97 19.76 2.42
CA GLY A 79 12.46 20.85 3.22
C GLY A 79 12.07 22.05 2.35
N PHE A 80 11.70 23.13 3.01
CA PHE A 80 11.41 24.40 2.36
C PHE A 80 11.69 25.59 3.27
N ASP A 81 11.92 26.75 2.67
CA ASP A 81 12.05 28.02 3.39
C ASP A 81 10.96 29.00 2.94
N VAL A 82 10.58 29.90 3.85
CA VAL A 82 9.67 31.01 3.56
C VAL A 82 10.32 32.31 4.01
N ASN A 83 10.36 33.31 3.12
CA ASN A 83 10.85 34.64 3.49
C ASN A 83 9.73 35.55 4.01
N ASP A 84 10.14 36.71 4.54
CA ASP A 84 9.26 37.78 5.04
C ASP A 84 8.26 38.34 4.00
N GLN A 85 8.50 38.11 2.71
CA GLN A 85 7.62 38.48 1.60
C GLN A 85 6.62 37.36 1.22
N GLY A 86 6.69 36.20 1.87
CA GLY A 86 5.86 35.03 1.56
C GLY A 86 6.27 34.34 0.26
N ILE A 87 7.57 34.26 -0.04
CA ILE A 87 8.11 33.49 -1.16
C ILE A 87 8.59 32.12 -0.63
N CYS A 88 8.15 31.04 -1.28
CA CYS A 88 8.54 29.67 -0.93
C CYS A 88 9.77 29.21 -1.74
N PHE A 89 10.71 28.55 -1.05
CA PHE A 89 11.88 27.89 -1.64
C PHE A 89 11.84 26.41 -1.28
N CYS A 90 11.81 25.49 -2.24
CA CYS A 90 11.80 24.04 -1.97
C CYS A 90 13.17 23.42 -2.19
N HIS A 91 13.58 22.51 -1.30
CA HIS A 91 14.89 21.84 -1.33
C HIS A 91 14.74 20.37 -1.75
N TYR A 92 15.49 19.92 -2.77
CA TYR A 92 15.42 18.54 -3.30
C TYR A 92 16.78 17.83 -3.29
N ASP A 93 16.76 16.49 -3.18
CA ASP A 93 17.93 15.61 -3.11
C ASP A 93 18.74 15.48 -4.40
N ASP A 94 18.09 15.59 -5.57
CA ASP A 94 18.70 15.24 -6.86
C ASP A 94 18.95 16.44 -7.79
N GLY A 95 18.58 17.64 -7.34
CA GLY A 95 18.72 18.87 -8.11
C GLY A 95 17.87 18.91 -9.40
N THR A 96 16.90 18.01 -9.57
CA THR A 96 16.00 18.01 -10.74
C THR A 96 14.61 18.48 -10.38
N SER A 97 14.11 19.48 -11.11
CA SER A 97 12.70 19.90 -11.06
C SER A 97 11.90 19.17 -12.15
N PRO A 98 10.61 18.89 -11.92
CA PRO A 98 9.71 18.47 -12.98
C PRO A 98 9.68 19.51 -14.11
N ALA A 99 9.83 19.04 -15.35
CA ALA A 99 10.09 19.91 -16.50
C ALA A 99 8.92 20.83 -16.85
N GLY A 100 9.14 22.16 -16.80
CA GLY A 100 8.15 23.13 -17.27
C GLY A 100 8.42 24.61 -16.95
N CYS A 101 9.60 25.15 -17.22
CA CYS A 101 9.85 26.60 -17.08
C CYS A 101 9.68 27.34 -18.42
N PRO A 102 8.65 28.20 -18.60
CA PRO A 102 8.74 29.31 -19.53
C PRO A 102 9.65 30.39 -18.93
N ALA A 103 10.65 30.81 -19.70
CA ALA A 103 11.67 31.79 -19.35
C ALA A 103 11.10 33.16 -18.88
N PRO A 104 11.87 33.99 -18.15
CA PRO A 104 13.11 34.57 -18.70
C PRO A 104 14.42 34.20 -18.00
N PHE A 105 14.42 33.37 -16.94
CA PHE A 105 15.64 33.07 -16.19
C PHE A 105 15.87 31.56 -16.05
N SER A 106 16.38 30.95 -17.12
CA SER A 106 16.68 29.53 -17.19
C SER A 106 18.10 29.24 -16.69
N ILE A 107 18.25 28.34 -15.71
CA ILE A 107 19.42 27.45 -15.62
C ILE A 107 18.89 26.04 -15.37
N CYS A 108 18.96 25.20 -16.42
CA CYS A 108 18.91 23.75 -16.32
C CYS A 108 20.36 23.27 -16.22
N LEU A 109 20.72 22.48 -15.21
CA LEU A 109 22.04 21.84 -15.17
C LEU A 109 21.97 20.38 -14.77
N THR A 110 22.85 19.64 -15.43
CA THR A 110 23.03 18.20 -15.51
C THR A 110 23.53 17.58 -14.21
N GLY A 111 23.07 16.35 -13.94
CA GLY A 111 23.19 15.69 -12.66
C GLY A 111 24.60 15.29 -12.20
N PHE A 112 24.74 15.27 -10.88
CA PHE A 112 25.77 14.55 -10.14
C PHE A 112 25.09 13.80 -8.99
N THR A 113 25.41 12.52 -8.83
CA THR A 113 24.93 11.66 -7.74
C THR A 113 25.82 11.80 -6.52
N GLY A 114 25.26 12.21 -5.38
CA GLY A 114 25.92 12.18 -4.08
C GLY A 114 24.93 12.46 -2.94
N THR A 115 25.07 11.78 -1.80
CA THR A 115 24.38 12.13 -0.56
C THR A 115 25.10 13.33 0.05
N GLY A 116 24.49 14.52 -0.01
CA GLY A 116 25.03 15.75 0.58
C GLY A 116 24.39 16.10 1.93
N GLU A 117 25.19 16.71 2.81
CA GLU A 117 24.71 17.45 3.97
C GLU A 117 24.34 18.87 3.50
N LEU A 118 23.29 19.49 4.08
CA LEU A 118 22.84 20.84 3.72
C LEU A 118 23.93 21.87 4.05
N ALA A 119 24.70 22.29 3.06
CA ALA A 119 25.61 23.43 3.14
C ALA A 119 24.95 24.61 2.41
N LEU A 120 24.55 25.67 3.12
CA LEU A 120 23.93 26.85 2.51
C LEU A 120 24.96 27.96 2.30
N ASP A 121 25.07 28.45 1.07
CA ASP A 121 25.90 29.61 0.74
C ASP A 121 25.01 30.87 0.75
N ASN A 122 25.14 31.69 1.80
CA ASN A 122 24.46 32.97 2.04
C ASN A 122 22.97 32.95 2.44
N VAL A 123 22.63 32.37 3.60
CA VAL A 123 21.32 32.65 4.20
C VAL A 123 21.32 33.98 4.94
N ARG A 124 20.34 34.81 4.62
CA ARG A 124 20.06 36.09 5.29
C ARG A 124 19.17 35.84 6.51
N ASP A 125 19.24 36.72 7.50
CA ASP A 125 18.53 36.60 8.79
C ASP A 125 16.98 36.76 8.70
N ASP A 126 16.38 36.65 7.50
CA ASP A 126 14.96 36.94 7.18
C ASP A 126 14.15 35.71 6.71
N PHE A 127 14.63 34.49 6.96
CA PHE A 127 13.98 33.23 6.56
C PHE A 127 13.55 32.36 7.75
N GLU A 128 12.37 31.77 7.64
CA GLU A 128 11.94 30.63 8.45
C GLU A 128 12.21 29.32 7.69
N CYS A 129 13.04 28.45 8.27
CA CYS A 129 13.47 27.20 7.64
C CYS A 129 12.78 25.98 8.24
N TYR A 130 12.26 25.11 7.37
CA TYR A 130 11.53 23.90 7.72
C TYR A 130 12.18 22.68 7.08
N VAL A 131 12.52 21.67 7.89
CA VAL A 131 13.04 20.38 7.40
C VAL A 131 12.01 19.30 7.66
N TYR A 132 11.70 18.49 6.65
CA TYR A 132 10.79 17.38 6.85
C TYR A 132 11.38 16.35 7.83
N THR A 133 10.61 15.99 8.86
CA THR A 133 11.05 15.01 9.88
C THR A 133 11.20 13.61 9.30
N THR A 134 10.50 13.36 8.20
CA THR A 134 10.57 12.16 7.36
C THR A 134 10.33 12.58 5.92
N PHE A 135 11.13 12.10 4.98
CA PHE A 135 10.89 12.28 3.55
C PHE A 135 9.46 11.87 3.22
N PRO A 136 8.68 12.66 2.46
CA PRO A 136 7.47 12.13 1.86
C PRO A 136 7.88 11.25 0.69
N VAL A 137 8.37 10.04 0.98
CA VAL A 137 7.90 8.91 0.19
C VAL A 137 6.44 8.79 0.62
N PRO A 138 5.44 8.94 -0.26
CA PRO A 138 4.07 8.59 0.11
C PRO A 138 4.14 7.22 0.75
N ALA A 139 3.61 7.10 1.98
CA ALA A 139 3.83 5.91 2.78
C ALA A 139 3.39 4.69 1.96
N SER A 140 4.37 3.89 1.57
CA SER A 140 4.19 2.75 0.68
C SER A 140 3.95 1.54 1.56
N PHE A 141 2.74 1.01 1.51
CA PHE A 141 2.35 -0.15 2.30
C PHE A 141 2.33 -1.42 1.45
N THR A 142 2.39 -2.56 2.13
CA THR A 142 2.21 -3.87 1.51
C THR A 142 1.12 -4.59 2.29
N THR A 143 0.05 -4.98 1.59
CA THR A 143 -0.96 -5.90 2.14
C THR A 143 -0.82 -7.24 1.43
N GLU A 144 -1.08 -8.32 2.14
CA GLU A 144 -1.07 -9.64 1.53
C GLU A 144 -2.02 -10.60 2.24
N SER A 145 -2.39 -11.65 1.52
CA SER A 145 -2.93 -12.85 2.12
C SER A 145 -2.33 -14.11 1.51
N THR A 146 -1.75 -14.97 2.35
CA THR A 146 -0.94 -16.12 1.94
C THR A 146 -1.12 -17.29 2.90
N GLY A 147 -0.81 -18.52 2.47
CA GLY A 147 -0.91 -19.71 3.31
C GLY A 147 -2.36 -20.03 3.72
N ASP A 148 -2.57 -20.41 4.98
CA ASP A 148 -3.87 -20.68 5.55
C ASP A 148 -4.62 -19.45 6.10
N PRO A 149 -5.41 -18.79 5.24
CA PRO A 149 -5.29 -17.35 5.01
C PRO A 149 -4.74 -16.54 6.20
N HIS A 150 -3.43 -16.27 6.18
CA HIS A 150 -2.85 -15.15 6.93
C HIS A 150 -3.19 -13.86 6.22
N PHE A 151 -3.60 -12.82 6.93
CA PHE A 151 -3.83 -11.49 6.36
C PHE A 151 -2.90 -10.47 7.00
N ARG A 152 -2.26 -9.64 6.17
CA ARG A 152 -1.58 -8.42 6.60
C ARG A 152 -2.38 -7.21 6.14
N THR A 153 -2.89 -6.38 7.05
CA THR A 153 -3.60 -5.13 6.72
C THR A 153 -2.65 -4.08 6.13
N TRP A 154 -3.21 -2.97 5.63
CA TRP A 154 -2.42 -1.83 5.16
C TRP A 154 -1.48 -1.24 6.23
N LYS A 155 -1.81 -1.39 7.51
CA LYS A 155 -1.00 -0.91 8.64
C LYS A 155 -0.25 -2.04 9.36
N ASN A 156 0.04 -3.12 8.64
CA ASN A 156 0.87 -4.22 9.12
C ASN A 156 0.29 -4.97 10.34
N GLU A 157 -1.03 -4.93 10.51
CA GLU A 157 -1.72 -5.81 11.48
C GLU A 157 -1.87 -7.19 10.85
N HIS A 158 -1.50 -8.23 11.62
CA HIS A 158 -1.62 -9.63 11.22
C HIS A 158 -2.85 -10.24 11.90
N PHE A 159 -3.72 -10.84 11.10
CA PHE A 159 -4.82 -11.66 11.59
C PHE A 159 -5.07 -12.86 10.68
N GLU A 160 -5.89 -13.79 11.16
CA GLU A 160 -6.29 -15.00 10.45
C GLU A 160 -7.81 -15.10 10.44
N PHE A 161 -8.36 -15.63 9.34
CA PHE A 161 -9.78 -15.98 9.25
C PHE A 161 -9.92 -17.33 8.56
N HIS A 162 -10.41 -18.33 9.31
CA HIS A 162 -10.52 -19.71 8.84
C HIS A 162 -11.94 -20.11 8.38
N GLY A 163 -12.68 -19.20 7.78
CA GLY A 163 -13.98 -19.52 7.17
C GLY A 163 -13.84 -20.07 5.75
N GLN A 164 -14.75 -20.95 5.33
CA GLN A 164 -14.91 -21.34 3.92
C GLN A 164 -16.02 -20.53 3.25
N CYS A 165 -15.64 -19.69 2.29
CA CYS A 165 -16.51 -18.90 1.43
C CYS A 165 -15.68 -18.14 0.38
N ASP A 166 -16.35 -17.33 -0.42
CA ASP A 166 -15.71 -16.29 -1.21
C ASP A 166 -15.64 -15.01 -0.36
N LEU A 167 -14.47 -14.35 -0.32
CA LEU A 167 -14.17 -13.14 0.48
C LEU A 167 -13.75 -11.98 -0.43
N VAL A 168 -14.12 -10.77 -0.06
CA VAL A 168 -13.59 -9.53 -0.65
C VAL A 168 -12.33 -9.13 0.11
N MET A 169 -11.16 -9.35 -0.49
CA MET A 169 -9.89 -8.95 0.13
C MET A 169 -9.73 -7.43 0.07
N THR A 170 -9.83 -6.87 -1.13
CA THR A 170 -9.63 -5.45 -1.40
C THR A 170 -10.45 -5.04 -2.60
N LYS A 171 -11.07 -3.87 -2.54
CA LYS A 171 -11.81 -3.23 -3.60
C LYS A 171 -11.48 -1.74 -3.66
N VAL A 172 -11.16 -1.26 -4.85
CA VAL A 172 -10.89 0.16 -5.14
C VAL A 172 -11.81 0.61 -6.26
N HIS A 173 -12.61 1.63 -6.00
CA HIS A 173 -13.45 2.24 -7.01
C HIS A 173 -12.68 3.29 -7.82
N ASN A 174 -12.96 3.35 -9.13
CA ASN A 174 -12.30 4.28 -10.06
C ASN A 174 -10.76 4.22 -9.97
N PHE A 175 -10.23 3.01 -9.90
CA PHE A 175 -8.80 2.72 -9.91
C PHE A 175 -8.08 3.42 -11.07
N ALA A 176 -6.85 3.88 -10.84
CA ALA A 176 -6.09 4.71 -11.78
C ALA A 176 -6.81 5.99 -12.21
N ASN A 177 -7.66 6.54 -11.33
CA ASN A 177 -8.46 7.74 -11.57
C ASN A 177 -9.32 7.66 -12.84
N LYS A 178 -9.74 6.44 -13.22
CA LYS A 178 -10.52 6.16 -14.44
C LYS A 178 -11.93 5.75 -14.05
N GLU A 179 -12.90 6.55 -14.47
CA GLU A 179 -14.32 6.26 -14.22
C GLU A 179 -14.71 4.89 -14.81
N GLY A 180 -15.33 4.05 -13.98
CA GLY A 180 -15.76 2.70 -14.37
C GLY A 180 -14.64 1.66 -14.46
N MET A 181 -13.41 2.01 -14.09
CA MET A 181 -12.30 1.08 -13.91
C MET A 181 -12.16 0.75 -12.43
N ASP A 182 -12.87 -0.27 -11.96
CA ASP A 182 -12.71 -0.74 -10.57
C ASP A 182 -11.61 -1.81 -10.49
N LEU A 183 -10.93 -1.89 -9.35
CA LEU A 183 -10.05 -2.99 -8.98
C LEU A 183 -10.69 -3.80 -7.86
N GLU A 184 -10.83 -5.11 -8.04
CA GLU A 184 -11.41 -6.02 -7.04
C GLU A 184 -10.56 -7.29 -6.92
N ILE A 185 -10.27 -7.69 -5.68
CA ILE A 185 -9.56 -8.92 -5.37
C ILE A 185 -10.45 -9.77 -4.48
N HIS A 186 -10.90 -10.91 -5.01
CA HIS A 186 -11.67 -11.90 -4.25
C HIS A 186 -10.82 -13.14 -3.98
N LEU A 187 -11.01 -13.71 -2.78
CA LEU A 187 -10.35 -14.94 -2.35
C LEU A 187 -11.42 -16.02 -2.15
N ARG A 188 -11.18 -17.22 -2.65
CA ARG A 188 -11.99 -18.41 -2.37
C ARG A 188 -11.24 -19.30 -1.40
N THR A 189 -11.79 -19.43 -0.20
CA THR A 189 -11.20 -20.26 0.85
C THR A 189 -11.85 -21.65 0.89
N ASN A 190 -11.07 -22.65 1.29
CA ASN A 190 -11.51 -24.04 1.43
C ASN A 190 -11.11 -24.57 2.80
N MET A 191 -12.06 -25.13 3.56
CA MET A 191 -11.82 -25.57 4.94
C MET A 191 -11.25 -26.99 5.00
N VAL A 192 -10.28 -27.18 5.89
CA VAL A 192 -9.68 -28.45 6.26
C VAL A 192 -9.74 -28.61 7.79
N ARG A 193 -10.75 -29.35 8.26
CA ARG A 193 -10.99 -29.62 9.69
C ARG A 193 -11.18 -28.35 10.53
N TYR A 194 -10.10 -27.79 11.06
CA TYR A 194 -10.08 -26.65 11.99
C TYR A 194 -9.46 -25.37 11.39
N TRP A 195 -8.88 -25.46 10.19
CA TRP A 195 -8.26 -24.35 9.47
C TRP A 195 -8.81 -24.31 8.03
N SER A 196 -8.43 -23.30 7.25
CA SER A 196 -8.78 -23.21 5.81
C SER A 196 -7.60 -22.67 5.03
N TYR A 197 -7.59 -22.77 3.70
CA TYR A 197 -6.59 -22.12 2.84
C TYR A 197 -7.25 -21.38 1.68
N ILE A 198 -6.53 -20.45 1.07
CA ILE A 198 -6.96 -19.81 -0.18
C ILE A 198 -6.70 -20.79 -1.33
N LYS A 199 -7.78 -21.31 -1.90
CA LYS A 199 -7.72 -22.25 -3.04
C LYS A 199 -7.66 -21.53 -4.38
N THR A 200 -8.31 -20.37 -4.48
CA THR A 200 -8.42 -19.58 -5.70
C THR A 200 -8.42 -18.10 -5.37
N ALA A 201 -7.72 -17.29 -6.16
CA ALA A 201 -7.82 -15.84 -6.13
C ALA A 201 -8.32 -15.33 -7.47
N ALA A 202 -9.20 -14.33 -7.47
CA ALA A 202 -9.66 -13.66 -8.66
C ALA A 202 -9.43 -12.15 -8.55
N ILE A 203 -8.80 -11.57 -9.57
CA ILE A 203 -8.52 -10.14 -9.66
C ILE A 203 -9.26 -9.58 -10.87
N ARG A 204 -10.14 -8.60 -10.65
CA ARG A 204 -10.77 -7.81 -11.70
C ARG A 204 -10.12 -6.43 -11.78
N ILE A 205 -9.77 -6.00 -12.98
CA ILE A 205 -9.40 -4.60 -13.27
C ILE A 205 -10.22 -4.13 -14.47
N GLY A 206 -11.14 -3.19 -14.23
CA GLY A 206 -12.14 -2.81 -15.21
C GLY A 206 -13.02 -4.01 -15.59
N ASN A 207 -12.96 -4.43 -16.86
CA ASN A 207 -13.75 -5.55 -17.37
C ASN A 207 -12.99 -6.88 -17.39
N ASP A 208 -11.66 -6.85 -17.22
CA ASP A 208 -10.86 -8.07 -17.31
C ASP A 208 -10.76 -8.75 -15.95
N ILE A 209 -10.89 -10.07 -15.92
CA ILE A 209 -10.85 -10.91 -14.73
C ILE A 209 -9.76 -11.96 -14.91
N LEU A 210 -8.76 -11.95 -14.05
CA LEU A 210 -7.80 -13.04 -13.90
C LEU A 210 -8.15 -13.87 -12.67
N GLU A 211 -8.52 -15.12 -12.87
CA GLU A 211 -8.72 -16.11 -11.82
C GLU A 211 -7.56 -17.10 -11.82
N VAL A 212 -6.94 -17.35 -10.68
CA VAL A 212 -5.80 -18.26 -10.51
C VAL A 212 -6.12 -19.23 -9.37
N GLN A 213 -5.98 -20.52 -9.64
CA GLN A 213 -6.23 -21.61 -8.71
C GLN A 213 -4.93 -22.37 -8.40
N GLY A 214 -4.77 -22.78 -7.14
CA GLY A 214 -3.70 -23.68 -6.74
C GLY A 214 -3.89 -25.10 -7.28
N SER A 215 -2.80 -25.85 -7.41
CA SER A 215 -2.81 -27.22 -7.95
C SER A 215 -2.05 -28.19 -7.07
N ALA A 216 -2.52 -29.44 -7.01
CA ALA A 216 -1.84 -30.45 -6.22
C ALA A 216 -0.40 -30.66 -6.71
N ALA A 217 0.52 -30.93 -5.78
CA ALA A 217 1.97 -31.01 -6.03
C ALA A 217 2.43 -31.99 -7.13
N LYS A 218 1.55 -32.90 -7.58
CA LYS A 218 1.85 -33.99 -8.53
C LYS A 218 1.59 -33.64 -10.00
N GLU A 219 1.07 -32.45 -10.28
CA GLU A 219 0.94 -31.97 -11.67
C GLU A 219 2.30 -31.37 -12.08
N ASP A 220 2.87 -31.73 -13.23
CA ASP A 220 4.18 -31.24 -13.69
C ASP A 220 4.04 -30.37 -14.95
N GLY A 221 4.89 -29.34 -15.10
CA GLY A 221 4.96 -28.52 -16.32
C GLY A 221 3.98 -27.34 -16.40
N ILE A 222 3.68 -26.86 -17.62
CA ILE A 222 2.64 -25.84 -17.90
C ILE A 222 1.28 -26.30 -17.34
N ASP A 223 1.09 -27.61 -17.23
CA ASP A 223 -0.10 -28.25 -16.67
C ASP A 223 -0.31 -27.96 -15.17
N LYS A 224 0.67 -27.37 -14.45
CA LYS A 224 0.48 -26.83 -13.09
C LYS A 224 -0.38 -25.57 -13.05
N ARG A 225 -0.54 -24.88 -14.18
CA ARG A 225 -1.22 -23.58 -14.22
C ARG A 225 -2.71 -23.80 -14.38
N HIS A 226 -3.45 -23.35 -13.39
CA HIS A 226 -4.91 -23.30 -13.45
C HIS A 226 -5.29 -21.83 -13.37
N TYR A 227 -5.41 -21.19 -14.52
CA TYR A 227 -5.91 -19.83 -14.57
C TYR A 227 -6.95 -19.66 -15.67
N HIS A 228 -7.86 -18.72 -15.42
CA HIS A 228 -8.84 -18.27 -16.38
C HIS A 228 -8.68 -16.77 -16.57
N ILE A 229 -8.63 -16.32 -17.83
CA ILE A 229 -8.78 -14.90 -18.16
C ILE A 229 -10.18 -14.73 -18.74
N ASN A 230 -11.02 -13.88 -18.13
CA ASN A 230 -12.40 -13.67 -18.57
C ASN A 230 -13.19 -14.98 -18.74
N PHE A 231 -13.00 -15.91 -17.79
CA PHE A 231 -13.57 -17.26 -17.77
C PHE A 231 -13.08 -18.20 -18.89
N GLU A 232 -12.11 -17.79 -19.69
CA GLU A 232 -11.43 -18.64 -20.67
C GLU A 232 -10.22 -19.32 -20.02
N HIS A 233 -10.29 -20.66 -19.90
CA HIS A 233 -9.23 -21.47 -19.34
C HIS A 233 -7.96 -21.38 -20.18
N LEU A 234 -6.85 -20.97 -19.55
CA LEU A 234 -5.55 -20.77 -20.20
C LEU A 234 -5.61 -19.84 -21.43
N GLY A 235 -6.53 -18.87 -21.42
CA GLY A 235 -6.61 -17.84 -22.45
C GLY A 235 -5.36 -16.94 -22.49
N PRO A 236 -5.18 -16.13 -23.54
CA PRO A 236 -3.97 -15.32 -23.72
C PRO A 236 -3.83 -14.23 -22.65
N LEU A 237 -2.97 -14.48 -21.66
CA LEU A 237 -2.69 -13.56 -20.56
C LEU A 237 -1.43 -12.75 -20.81
N THR A 238 -1.58 -11.61 -21.49
CA THR A 238 -0.50 -10.60 -21.64
C THR A 238 -0.76 -9.35 -20.82
N HIS A 239 -2.03 -9.02 -20.60
CA HIS A 239 -2.48 -7.85 -19.86
C HIS A 239 -3.73 -8.18 -19.04
N LEU A 240 -3.97 -7.39 -17.99
CA LEU A 240 -5.20 -7.38 -17.20
C LEU A 240 -5.62 -5.93 -17.01
N GLY A 241 -6.76 -5.52 -17.56
CA GLY A 241 -7.24 -4.13 -17.44
C GLY A 241 -6.28 -3.10 -18.08
N GLY A 242 -5.47 -3.53 -19.05
CA GLY A 242 -4.43 -2.72 -19.68
C GLY A 242 -3.07 -2.70 -18.98
N TYR A 243 -2.92 -3.42 -17.85
CA TYR A 243 -1.64 -3.59 -17.14
C TYR A 243 -0.91 -4.85 -17.60
N PRO A 244 0.40 -4.80 -17.89
CA PRO A 244 1.16 -5.97 -18.28
C PRO A 244 1.13 -7.07 -17.21
N VAL A 245 1.02 -8.33 -17.64
CA VAL A 245 1.10 -9.49 -16.76
C VAL A 245 2.30 -10.35 -17.13
N THR A 246 3.16 -10.62 -16.15
CA THR A 246 4.30 -11.54 -16.30
C THR A 246 4.06 -12.81 -15.49
N ILE A 247 4.26 -13.97 -16.11
CA ILE A 247 4.13 -15.27 -15.45
C ILE A 247 5.51 -15.89 -15.29
N SER A 248 6.00 -16.00 -14.05
CA SER A 248 7.26 -16.69 -13.73
C SER A 248 7.05 -18.21 -13.84
N PRO A 249 7.70 -18.91 -14.79
CA PRO A 249 7.49 -20.34 -14.99
C PRO A 249 8.03 -21.21 -13.85
N ARG A 250 8.99 -20.70 -13.08
CA ARG A 250 9.65 -21.47 -12.02
C ARG A 250 8.85 -21.49 -10.72
N ASN A 251 8.12 -20.41 -10.43
CA ASN A 251 7.52 -20.18 -9.12
C ASN A 251 5.99 -20.01 -9.19
N ASN A 252 5.38 -20.29 -10.35
CA ASN A 252 3.95 -20.06 -10.62
C ASN A 252 3.45 -18.71 -10.05
N LYS A 253 4.22 -17.66 -10.35
CA LYS A 253 3.96 -16.30 -9.89
C LYS A 253 3.45 -15.45 -11.04
N TYR A 254 2.29 -14.84 -10.87
CA TYR A 254 1.67 -13.90 -11.78
C TYR A 254 1.90 -12.51 -11.21
N THR A 255 2.60 -11.65 -11.93
CA THR A 255 2.86 -10.27 -11.53
C THR A 255 2.11 -9.35 -12.48
N ILE A 256 1.14 -8.60 -11.96
CA ILE A 256 0.43 -7.52 -12.64
C ILE A 256 1.21 -6.24 -12.36
N ASP A 257 1.80 -5.65 -13.39
CA ASP A 257 2.65 -4.46 -13.27
C ASP A 257 1.81 -3.18 -13.38
N LEU A 258 1.75 -2.41 -12.28
CA LEU A 258 0.97 -1.17 -12.21
C LEU A 258 1.81 0.08 -12.53
N ASN A 259 3.10 -0.05 -12.84
CA ASN A 259 4.06 1.05 -13.04
C ASN A 259 3.58 2.15 -13.99
N LYS A 260 2.74 1.79 -14.99
CA LYS A 260 2.22 2.73 -15.98
C LYS A 260 1.45 3.89 -15.34
N ASP A 261 0.63 3.61 -14.34
CA ASP A 261 -0.17 4.62 -13.64
C ASP A 261 0.38 4.86 -12.22
N TYR A 262 1.05 3.87 -11.63
CA TYR A 262 1.55 3.89 -10.25
C TYR A 262 2.99 3.33 -10.16
N PRO A 263 4.02 4.18 -10.23
CA PRO A 263 5.42 3.76 -10.22
C PRO A 263 5.78 2.92 -8.99
N GLY A 264 6.51 1.83 -9.21
CA GLY A 264 6.96 0.88 -8.19
C GLY A 264 5.90 -0.10 -7.70
N GLN A 265 4.67 -0.03 -8.21
CA GLN A 265 3.55 -0.82 -7.69
C GLN A 265 3.27 -2.08 -8.52
N SER A 266 2.87 -3.15 -7.84
CA SER A 266 2.45 -4.39 -8.50
C SER A 266 1.51 -5.22 -7.63
N ILE A 267 0.78 -6.13 -8.27
CA ILE A 267 0.00 -7.16 -7.58
C ILE A 267 0.55 -8.52 -8.00
N GLU A 268 0.90 -9.33 -7.02
CA GLU A 268 1.45 -10.67 -7.22
C GLU A 268 0.47 -11.73 -6.76
N ILE A 269 0.23 -12.73 -7.60
CA ILE A 269 -0.41 -13.99 -7.22
C ILE A 269 0.64 -15.08 -7.26
N LYS A 270 0.88 -15.79 -6.16
CA LYS A 270 1.79 -16.94 -6.08
C LYS A 270 0.97 -18.19 -5.79
N THR A 271 1.24 -19.29 -6.48
CA THR A 271 0.66 -20.58 -6.12
C THR A 271 1.73 -21.53 -5.60
N PHE A 272 1.46 -22.23 -4.51
CA PHE A 272 2.31 -23.29 -4.00
C PHE A 272 1.44 -24.46 -3.55
N LYS A 273 1.59 -25.62 -4.21
CA LYS A 273 0.62 -26.72 -4.05
C LYS A 273 -0.81 -26.14 -4.26
N GLU A 274 -1.77 -26.53 -3.42
CA GLU A 274 -3.15 -26.04 -3.51
C GLU A 274 -3.35 -24.60 -3.02
N PHE A 275 -2.31 -23.99 -2.44
CA PHE A 275 -2.39 -22.67 -1.83
C PHE A 275 -2.16 -21.57 -2.85
N VAL A 276 -2.94 -20.50 -2.71
CA VAL A 276 -2.80 -19.27 -3.48
C VAL A 276 -2.51 -18.12 -2.51
N GLY A 277 -1.51 -17.32 -2.83
CA GLY A 277 -1.21 -16.08 -2.11
C GLY A 277 -1.41 -14.88 -3.00
N VAL A 278 -1.95 -13.79 -2.47
CA VAL A 278 -2.06 -12.48 -3.14
C VAL A 278 -1.30 -11.44 -2.34
N LYS A 279 -0.44 -10.67 -3.01
CA LYS A 279 0.37 -9.60 -2.40
C LYS A 279 0.25 -8.32 -3.22
N ILE A 280 -0.08 -7.21 -2.58
CA ILE A 280 -0.06 -5.88 -3.18
C ILE A 280 1.19 -5.18 -2.68
N ILE A 281 2.06 -4.79 -3.60
CA ILE A 281 3.39 -4.22 -3.31
C ILE A 281 3.40 -2.75 -3.71
N GLY A 282 3.93 -1.90 -2.83
CA GLY A 282 4.17 -0.49 -3.15
C GLY A 282 2.94 0.40 -3.02
N ALA A 283 1.87 -0.06 -2.37
CA ALA A 283 0.59 0.64 -2.35
C ALA A 283 0.70 2.02 -1.71
N THR A 284 0.21 3.07 -2.38
CA THR A 284 0.21 4.45 -1.90
C THR A 284 -1.22 4.94 -1.70
N GLU A 285 -1.36 6.10 -1.05
CA GLU A 285 -2.65 6.77 -0.90
C GLU A 285 -3.33 7.06 -2.25
N GLU A 286 -2.54 7.39 -3.28
CA GLU A 286 -3.04 7.65 -4.63
C GLU A 286 -3.68 6.43 -5.31
N SER A 287 -3.17 5.23 -5.01
CA SER A 287 -3.63 3.98 -5.65
C SER A 287 -4.63 3.20 -4.80
N PHE A 288 -4.48 3.21 -3.48
CA PHE A 288 -5.26 2.39 -2.56
C PHE A 288 -5.85 3.17 -1.37
N GLY A 289 -5.77 4.51 -1.35
CA GLY A 289 -6.29 5.32 -0.23
C GLY A 289 -7.78 5.10 0.06
N ASN A 290 -8.59 4.92 -0.99
CA ASN A 290 -10.01 4.62 -0.89
C ASN A 290 -10.33 3.11 -0.91
N ALA A 291 -9.34 2.25 -0.68
CA ALA A 291 -9.54 0.81 -0.65
C ALA A 291 -10.45 0.39 0.51
N VAL A 292 -11.37 -0.51 0.22
CA VAL A 292 -12.22 -1.18 1.22
C VAL A 292 -12.07 -2.69 1.12
N GLY A 293 -12.31 -3.42 2.20
CA GLY A 293 -12.21 -4.87 2.22
C GLY A 293 -11.74 -5.40 3.56
N ILE A 294 -11.52 -6.70 3.63
CA ILE A 294 -11.03 -7.38 4.85
C ILE A 294 -9.64 -6.87 5.29
N THR A 295 -8.87 -6.25 4.38
CA THR A 295 -7.54 -5.69 4.66
C THR A 295 -7.56 -4.36 5.42
N GLY A 296 -8.75 -3.86 5.77
CA GLY A 296 -8.96 -2.63 6.54
C GLY A 296 -8.83 -1.35 5.73
N ASP A 297 -8.98 -0.22 6.42
CA ASP A 297 -8.81 1.12 5.86
C ASP A 297 -7.34 1.48 5.66
N PHE A 298 -7.02 2.08 4.52
CA PHE A 298 -5.64 2.38 4.14
C PHE A 298 -4.98 3.42 5.04
N HIS A 299 -5.75 4.43 5.49
CA HIS A 299 -5.22 5.57 6.23
C HIS A 299 -5.03 5.24 7.71
N THR A 300 -6.00 4.56 8.31
CA THR A 300 -6.09 4.31 9.74
C THR A 300 -5.70 2.89 10.14
N GLY A 301 -5.83 1.92 9.23
CA GLY A 301 -5.70 0.49 9.53
C GLY A 301 -6.94 -0.12 10.17
N ASN A 302 -7.96 0.68 10.50
CA ASN A 302 -9.17 0.19 11.12
C ASN A 302 -9.90 -0.80 10.20
N THR A 303 -10.35 -1.90 10.78
CA THR A 303 -11.15 -2.93 10.13
C THR A 303 -12.63 -2.54 10.19
N TYR A 304 -13.15 -1.92 9.12
CA TYR A 304 -14.56 -1.48 9.08
C TYR A 304 -15.50 -2.54 8.51
N ALA A 305 -16.76 -2.46 8.94
CA ALA A 305 -17.88 -3.07 8.24
C ALA A 305 -18.18 -2.36 6.92
N ARG A 306 -19.04 -2.96 6.08
CA ARG A 306 -19.40 -2.41 4.76
C ARG A 306 -20.15 -1.08 4.84
N ASP A 307 -20.65 -0.71 6.01
CA ASP A 307 -21.22 0.63 6.26
C ASP A 307 -20.16 1.75 6.29
N GLY A 308 -18.87 1.39 6.30
CA GLY A 308 -17.74 2.33 6.30
C GLY A 308 -17.53 3.08 7.61
N SER A 309 -18.20 2.68 8.70
CA SER A 309 -18.17 3.41 9.97
C SER A 309 -18.09 2.54 11.21
N THR A 310 -18.67 1.34 11.19
CA THR A 310 -18.61 0.38 12.29
C THR A 310 -17.26 -0.30 12.28
N VAL A 311 -16.46 -0.12 13.34
CA VAL A 311 -15.18 -0.82 13.52
C VAL A 311 -15.45 -2.22 14.09
N LEU A 312 -14.89 -3.25 13.45
CA LEU A 312 -14.99 -4.65 13.84
C LEU A 312 -13.68 -5.12 14.46
N HIS A 313 -13.70 -5.41 15.76
CA HIS A 313 -12.51 -5.87 16.50
C HIS A 313 -12.35 -7.39 16.51
N ASP A 314 -13.41 -8.13 16.20
CA ASP A 314 -13.37 -9.59 16.06
C ASP A 314 -13.14 -9.97 14.60
N PHE A 315 -12.07 -10.72 14.33
CA PHE A 315 -11.69 -11.08 12.96
C PHE A 315 -12.62 -12.13 12.32
N ASN A 316 -13.39 -12.90 13.12
CA ASN A 316 -14.45 -13.75 12.57
C ASN A 316 -15.64 -12.90 12.12
N GLU A 317 -16.04 -11.90 12.92
CA GLU A 317 -17.06 -10.94 12.50
C GLU A 317 -16.60 -10.18 11.24
N LEU A 318 -15.34 -9.76 11.17
CA LEU A 318 -14.76 -9.12 9.99
C LEU A 318 -14.79 -10.03 8.75
N GLY A 319 -14.36 -11.29 8.87
CA GLY A 319 -14.38 -12.22 7.75
C GLY A 319 -15.79 -12.56 7.27
N LEU A 320 -16.76 -12.67 8.18
CA LEU A 320 -18.17 -12.85 7.83
C LEU A 320 -18.75 -11.61 7.12
N GLU A 321 -18.41 -10.41 7.59
CA GLU A 321 -18.85 -9.14 6.98
C GLU A 321 -18.32 -8.97 5.54
N TRP A 322 -17.09 -9.41 5.30
CA TRP A 322 -16.45 -9.35 3.99
C TRP A 322 -16.66 -10.61 3.14
N GLN A 323 -17.61 -11.48 3.49
CA GLN A 323 -18.14 -12.49 2.57
C GLN A 323 -18.68 -11.81 1.31
N VAL A 324 -18.34 -12.37 0.13
CA VAL A 324 -18.82 -11.87 -1.16
C VAL A 324 -20.34 -11.86 -1.22
N LEU A 325 -20.90 -10.70 -1.51
CA LEU A 325 -22.33 -10.48 -1.72
C LEU A 325 -22.67 -10.54 -3.21
N PRO A 326 -23.95 -10.78 -3.58
CA PRO A 326 -24.38 -10.69 -4.97
C PRO A 326 -24.06 -9.34 -5.64
N SER A 327 -23.99 -8.25 -4.86
CA SER A 327 -23.64 -6.90 -5.31
C SER A 327 -22.16 -6.69 -5.63
N ASP A 328 -21.27 -7.55 -5.13
CA ASP A 328 -19.83 -7.48 -5.43
C ASP A 328 -19.51 -8.04 -6.82
N GLY A 329 -20.48 -8.73 -7.45
CA GLY A 329 -20.33 -9.32 -8.77
C GLY A 329 -19.61 -10.67 -8.77
N LYS A 330 -19.70 -11.37 -9.90
CA LYS A 330 -19.14 -12.71 -10.06
C LYS A 330 -17.73 -12.62 -10.66
N LEU A 331 -16.71 -12.96 -9.88
CA LEU A 331 -15.31 -13.03 -10.35
C LEU A 331 -14.81 -14.45 -10.62
N PHE A 332 -15.36 -15.46 -9.96
CA PHE A 332 -14.97 -16.85 -10.17
C PHE A 332 -15.81 -17.48 -11.28
N HIS A 333 -15.20 -18.21 -12.21
CA HIS A 333 -15.90 -18.90 -13.29
C HIS A 333 -16.93 -19.91 -12.74
N GLU A 334 -16.54 -20.67 -11.72
CA GLU A 334 -17.39 -21.63 -11.01
C GLU A 334 -18.01 -21.03 -9.74
N ILE A 335 -19.24 -21.47 -9.46
CA ILE A 335 -19.94 -21.17 -8.22
C ILE A 335 -19.58 -22.23 -7.17
N ALA A 336 -19.00 -21.81 -6.05
CA ALA A 336 -18.74 -22.65 -4.90
C ALA A 336 -19.70 -22.30 -3.75
N LYS A 337 -19.93 -23.25 -2.83
CA LYS A 337 -20.71 -23.04 -1.61
C LYS A 337 -19.79 -22.77 -0.41
N PRO A 338 -20.23 -21.95 0.56
CA PRO A 338 -21.53 -21.24 0.61
C PRO A 338 -21.54 -19.96 -0.23
N GLN A 339 -22.74 -19.53 -0.65
CA GLN A 339 -22.98 -18.20 -1.22
C GLN A 339 -23.99 -17.46 -0.35
N PHE A 340 -23.80 -16.16 -0.16
CA PHE A 340 -24.75 -15.31 0.55
C PHE A 340 -26.18 -15.52 0.01
N PRO A 341 -27.21 -15.72 0.86
CA PRO A 341 -27.24 -15.47 2.31
C PRO A 341 -26.78 -16.65 3.19
N GLU A 342 -26.29 -17.75 2.62
CA GLU A 342 -25.63 -18.78 3.42
C GLU A 342 -24.27 -18.25 3.87
N LEU A 343 -24.08 -18.13 5.18
CA LEU A 343 -22.85 -17.59 5.77
C LEU A 343 -21.66 -18.52 5.51
N CYS A 344 -20.45 -17.96 5.58
CA CYS A 344 -19.22 -18.73 5.59
C CYS A 344 -19.31 -19.88 6.59
N TYR A 345 -18.85 -21.07 6.19
CA TYR A 345 -18.71 -22.16 7.15
C TYR A 345 -17.52 -21.82 8.04
N LEU A 346 -17.72 -21.80 9.35
CA LEU A 346 -16.66 -21.60 10.34
C LEU A 346 -16.23 -22.95 10.94
N PRO A 347 -14.98 -23.10 11.38
CA PRO A 347 -14.52 -24.35 11.96
C PRO A 347 -15.27 -24.67 13.26
N GLU A 348 -15.69 -25.91 13.44
CA GLU A 348 -16.39 -26.35 14.67
C GLU A 348 -15.47 -26.29 15.91
N ASP A 349 -14.17 -26.47 15.71
CA ASP A 349 -13.13 -26.35 16.73
C ASP A 349 -12.02 -25.40 16.26
N PRO A 350 -12.19 -24.08 16.43
CA PRO A 350 -11.24 -23.07 15.94
C PRO A 350 -9.85 -23.16 16.58
N ARG A 351 -9.75 -23.80 17.74
CA ARG A 351 -8.47 -23.96 18.46
C ARG A 351 -7.72 -25.21 18.00
N GLY A 352 -8.35 -26.03 17.16
CA GLY A 352 -7.83 -27.33 16.75
C GLY A 352 -7.42 -28.18 17.96
N GLU A 353 -8.16 -28.08 19.07
CA GLU A 353 -7.87 -28.83 20.30
C GLU A 353 -7.98 -30.33 19.98
N ARG A 354 -6.81 -30.92 19.69
CA ARG A 354 -6.67 -32.32 19.28
C ARG A 354 -7.18 -33.22 20.40
N ALA A 355 -8.47 -33.56 20.36
CA ALA A 355 -9.08 -34.47 21.30
C ALA A 355 -8.46 -35.88 21.14
N ARG A 356 -7.43 -36.15 21.95
CA ARG A 356 -6.88 -37.49 22.26
C ARG A 356 -6.56 -38.41 21.08
N ARG A 357 -5.71 -37.97 20.14
CA ARG A 357 -4.89 -38.91 19.34
C ARG A 357 -3.46 -38.38 19.20
N LEU A 358 -2.61 -38.76 20.14
CA LEU A 358 -1.16 -38.50 20.22
C LEU A 358 -0.33 -39.09 19.05
N ALA A 359 -0.97 -39.55 17.96
CA ALA A 359 -0.33 -40.36 16.91
C ALA A 359 -0.37 -39.73 15.50
N GLU A 360 -0.80 -38.46 15.37
CA GLU A 360 -0.95 -37.79 14.06
C GLU A 360 -0.11 -36.49 13.93
N SER A 361 0.82 -36.21 14.85
CA SER A 361 1.79 -35.10 14.71
C SER A 361 3.19 -35.65 14.61
N ASP A 362 3.74 -35.66 13.41
CA ASP A 362 5.12 -36.11 13.18
C ASP A 362 6.09 -34.93 13.17
N ILE A 363 5.61 -33.71 12.92
CA ILE A 363 6.41 -32.48 12.92
C ILE A 363 6.23 -31.73 14.25
N THR A 364 7.35 -31.37 14.89
CA THR A 364 7.37 -30.57 16.12
C THR A 364 7.49 -29.08 15.81
N GLU A 365 7.13 -28.24 16.77
CA GLU A 365 7.26 -26.78 16.66
C GLU A 365 8.71 -26.37 16.40
N GLU A 366 9.68 -26.97 17.09
CA GLU A 366 11.10 -26.66 16.90
C GLU A 366 11.60 -27.04 15.49
N ALA A 367 11.07 -28.11 14.91
CA ALA A 367 11.39 -28.51 13.54
C ALA A 367 10.81 -27.50 12.54
N ALA A 368 9.56 -27.07 12.73
CA ALA A 368 8.91 -26.06 11.91
C ALA A 368 9.65 -24.70 12.00
N GLU A 369 9.97 -24.24 13.20
CA GLU A 369 10.76 -23.01 13.42
C GLU A 369 12.12 -23.07 12.72
N ALA A 370 12.82 -24.21 12.82
CA ALA A 370 14.11 -24.39 12.16
C ALA A 370 14.00 -24.34 10.63
N ALA A 371 12.92 -24.86 10.05
CA ALA A 371 12.68 -24.80 8.61
C ALA A 371 12.35 -23.38 8.12
N CYS A 372 11.60 -22.62 8.91
CA CYS A 372 11.19 -21.25 8.58
C CYS A 372 12.23 -20.18 8.96
N ALA A 373 13.31 -20.54 9.66
CA ALA A 373 14.30 -19.59 10.18
C ALA A 373 15.01 -18.74 9.11
N GLY A 374 15.01 -19.17 7.84
CA GLY A 374 15.58 -18.42 6.72
C GLY A 374 14.73 -17.24 6.24
N LEU A 375 13.46 -17.17 6.64
CA LEU A 375 12.53 -16.10 6.25
C LEU A 375 12.82 -14.83 7.06
N LYS A 376 13.09 -13.73 6.33
CA LYS A 376 13.49 -12.45 6.93
C LYS A 376 12.32 -11.68 7.53
N ASP A 377 11.16 -11.80 6.90
CA ASP A 377 9.95 -11.11 7.32
C ASP A 377 9.26 -11.91 8.43
N ASP A 378 8.84 -11.22 9.49
CA ASP A 378 8.26 -11.84 10.67
C ASP A 378 6.84 -12.38 10.40
N PHE A 379 6.09 -11.77 9.49
CA PHE A 379 4.79 -12.27 9.04
C PHE A 379 4.97 -13.58 8.27
N ASP A 380 5.89 -13.60 7.30
CA ASP A 380 6.21 -14.81 6.52
C ASP A 380 6.71 -15.95 7.44
N ARG A 381 7.58 -15.63 8.40
CA ARG A 381 8.12 -16.65 9.32
C ARG A 381 7.04 -17.26 10.20
N LYS A 382 6.15 -16.44 10.77
CA LYS A 382 5.05 -16.94 11.63
C LYS A 382 4.05 -17.76 10.83
N GLY A 383 3.64 -17.27 9.67
CA GLY A 383 2.73 -17.99 8.78
C GLY A 383 3.32 -19.34 8.38
N CYS A 384 4.60 -19.37 8.00
CA CYS A 384 5.32 -20.60 7.65
C CYS A 384 5.29 -21.65 8.76
N VAL A 385 5.58 -21.25 10.01
CA VAL A 385 5.55 -22.18 11.15
C VAL A 385 4.15 -22.74 11.36
N TYR A 386 3.14 -21.89 11.30
CA TYR A 386 1.75 -22.30 11.47
C TYR A 386 1.31 -23.26 10.36
N ASP A 387 1.54 -22.90 9.09
CA ASP A 387 1.21 -23.72 7.91
C ASP A 387 1.86 -25.11 8.01
N ILE A 388 3.14 -25.20 8.39
CA ILE A 388 3.82 -26.50 8.58
C ILE A 388 3.13 -27.33 9.67
N LEU A 389 2.75 -26.73 10.79
CA LEU A 389 2.09 -27.43 11.90
C LEU A 389 0.64 -27.81 11.58
N ALA A 390 -0.09 -26.97 10.83
CA ALA A 390 -1.47 -27.21 10.42
C ALA A 390 -1.55 -28.32 9.36
N THR A 391 -0.65 -28.29 8.38
CA THR A 391 -0.59 -29.24 7.26
C THR A 391 0.19 -30.52 7.58
N GLN A 392 1.07 -30.48 8.58
CA GLN A 392 2.10 -31.49 8.83
C GLN A 392 3.00 -31.72 7.60
N ASP A 393 3.38 -30.64 6.90
CA ASP A 393 4.17 -30.67 5.67
C ASP A 393 5.33 -29.64 5.69
N MET A 394 6.57 -30.13 5.81
CA MET A 394 7.77 -29.27 5.88
C MET A 394 8.02 -28.47 4.60
N ASP A 395 7.48 -28.88 3.45
CA ASP A 395 7.70 -28.15 2.20
C ASP A 395 6.92 -26.83 2.16
N MET A 396 6.00 -26.59 3.10
CA MET A 396 5.21 -25.35 3.17
C MET A 396 6.07 -24.10 3.31
N VAL A 397 7.35 -24.22 3.66
CA VAL A 397 8.34 -23.13 3.53
C VAL A 397 8.31 -22.50 2.13
N GLY A 398 8.05 -23.27 1.07
CA GLY A 398 8.00 -22.76 -0.31
C GLY A 398 6.78 -21.88 -0.63
N ALA A 399 5.75 -21.87 0.21
CA ALA A 399 4.61 -20.96 0.08
C ALA A 399 5.01 -19.51 0.38
N TYR A 400 6.01 -19.33 1.24
CA TYR A 400 6.63 -18.05 1.64
C TYR A 400 7.88 -17.80 0.77
#